data_AF-A0A2P6VYZ5-F1
#
_entry.id   AF-A0A2P6VYZ5-F1
#
_cell.length_a   1.000
_cell.length_b   1.000
_cell.length_c   1.000
_cell.angle_alpha   90.00
_cell.angle_beta   90.00
_cell.angle_gamma   90.00
#
_symmetry.space_group_name_H-M   'P 1'
#
loop_
_entity.id
_entity.type
_entity.pdbx_description
1 polymer ?
#
loop_
_entity_poly.entity_id
_entity_poly.type
_entity_poly.pdbx_seq_one_letter_code
_entity_poly.pdbx_strand_id
1 'polypeptide(L)'
;MSDGVRSVAVELAGEVVVGDGAGDVIRSTREHHGFTQSWLAPRLGVRRESLSRIESGQSNPTLGVVDRFARVMALAHHVRQATARSEKATSTPDPGGFDAAGRALDLTPEETEAIAAEAVSQYRAKRESLLEGVDADADGGSSR
;
A
#
# COMPACT_ATOMS: atom_id res chain seq x y z
N MET A 1 18.70 -4.05 5.67
CA MET A 1 17.23 -3.99 5.70
C MET A 1 16.67 -2.81 4.89
N SER A 2 17.26 -1.61 4.97
CA SER A 2 16.88 -0.43 4.17
C SER A 2 16.92 -0.66 2.65
N ASP A 3 17.87 -1.48 2.17
CA ASP A 3 18.07 -1.76 0.74
C ASP A 3 16.84 -2.43 0.08
N GLY A 4 16.13 -3.28 0.82
CA GLY A 4 14.97 -4.00 0.29
C GLY A 4 13.77 -3.09 0.00
N VAL A 5 13.52 -2.09 0.85
CA VAL A 5 12.40 -1.16 0.66
C VAL A 5 12.64 -0.26 -0.56
N ARG A 6 13.90 0.14 -0.79
CA ARG A 6 14.28 0.89 -1.98
C ARG A 6 14.17 0.06 -3.26
N SER A 7 14.53 -1.23 -3.22
CA SER A 7 14.34 -2.15 -4.37
C SER A 7 12.87 -2.20 -4.79
N VAL A 8 11.96 -2.41 -3.83
CA VAL A 8 10.52 -2.45 -4.09
C VAL A 8 10.02 -1.13 -4.71
N ALA A 9 10.50 0.01 -4.23
CA ALA A 9 10.14 1.30 -4.84
C ALA A 9 10.61 1.40 -6.29
N VAL A 10 11.84 0.98 -6.59
CA VAL A 10 12.38 1.00 -7.97
C VAL A 10 11.59 0.07 -8.88
N GLU A 11 11.26 -1.14 -8.41
CA GLU A 11 10.45 -2.11 -9.16
C GLU A 11 9.07 -1.54 -9.50
N LEU A 12 8.36 -0.99 -8.50
CA LEU A 12 7.05 -0.36 -8.71
C LEU A 12 7.11 0.84 -9.67
N ALA A 13 8.14 1.68 -9.55
CA ALA A 13 8.33 2.79 -10.47
C ALA A 13 8.58 2.28 -11.91
N GLY A 14 9.37 1.23 -12.05
CA GLY A 14 9.63 0.57 -13.33
C GLY A 14 8.36 0.02 -13.97
N GLU A 15 7.52 -0.68 -13.20
CA GLU A 15 6.22 -1.19 -13.67
C GLU A 15 5.31 -0.08 -14.21
N VAL A 16 5.24 1.06 -13.51
CA VAL A 16 4.41 2.20 -13.93
C VAL A 16 4.97 2.89 -15.17
N VAL A 17 6.30 2.99 -15.32
CA VAL A 17 6.94 3.70 -16.44
C VAL A 17 7.01 2.84 -17.71
N VAL A 18 7.26 1.54 -17.56
CA VAL A 18 7.52 0.63 -18.69
C VAL A 18 6.25 -0.06 -19.19
N GLY A 19 5.22 -0.21 -18.35
CA GLY A 19 3.98 -0.87 -18.74
C GLY A 19 3.05 -0.03 -19.61
N ASP A 20 2.33 -0.67 -20.53
CA ASP A 20 1.31 -0.05 -21.41
C ASP A 20 0.02 0.39 -20.67
N GLY A 21 0.07 0.56 -19.34
CA GLY A 21 -1.10 0.77 -18.49
C GLY A 21 -0.74 1.38 -17.14
N ALA A 22 0.05 2.46 -17.12
CA ALA A 22 0.47 3.15 -15.89
C ALA A 22 -0.69 3.42 -14.91
N GLY A 23 -1.84 3.86 -15.44
CA GLY A 23 -3.05 4.08 -14.64
C GLY A 23 -3.61 2.82 -13.98
N ASP A 24 -3.58 1.69 -14.69
CA ASP A 24 -4.07 0.41 -14.19
C ASP A 24 -3.13 -0.19 -13.13
N VAL A 25 -1.81 -0.04 -13.31
CA VAL A 25 -0.84 -0.40 -12.27
C VAL A 25 -1.10 0.42 -11.01
N ILE A 26 -1.22 1.76 -11.13
CA ILE A 26 -1.50 2.64 -9.99
C ILE A 26 -2.81 2.24 -9.29
N ARG A 27 -3.88 2.01 -10.05
CA ARG A 27 -5.19 1.60 -9.51
C ARG A 27 -5.09 0.26 -8.78
N SER A 28 -4.58 -0.76 -9.46
CA SER A 28 -4.58 -2.14 -8.95
C SER A 28 -3.71 -2.28 -7.70
N THR A 29 -2.53 -1.67 -7.66
CA THR A 29 -1.70 -1.65 -6.45
C THR A 29 -2.39 -0.89 -5.33
N ARG A 30 -2.98 0.29 -5.60
CA ARG A 30 -3.73 1.06 -4.60
C ARG A 30 -4.84 0.22 -3.97
N GLU A 31 -5.63 -0.45 -4.80
CA GLU A 31 -6.76 -1.28 -4.38
C GLU A 31 -6.32 -2.54 -3.65
N HIS A 32 -5.23 -3.18 -4.08
CA HIS A 32 -4.62 -4.30 -3.37
C HIS A 32 -4.22 -3.92 -1.93
N HIS A 33 -3.82 -2.66 -1.74
CA HIS A 33 -3.49 -2.11 -0.43
C HIS A 33 -4.70 -1.61 0.38
N GLY A 34 -5.91 -1.61 -0.19
CA GLY A 34 -7.13 -1.11 0.46
C GLY A 34 -7.21 0.41 0.52
N PHE A 35 -6.30 1.13 -0.15
CA PHE A 35 -6.26 2.59 -0.07
C PHE A 35 -7.30 3.22 -1.00
N THR A 36 -7.94 4.28 -0.51
CA THR A 36 -8.87 5.07 -1.32
C THR A 36 -8.13 6.12 -2.14
N GLN A 37 -8.72 6.59 -3.24
CA GLN A 37 -8.17 7.70 -4.01
C GLN A 37 -8.05 8.98 -3.16
N SER A 38 -9.02 9.23 -2.27
CA SER A 38 -9.02 10.40 -1.38
C SER A 38 -7.88 10.36 -0.37
N TRP A 39 -7.46 9.17 0.07
CA TRP A 39 -6.31 9.00 0.94
C TRP A 39 -4.99 9.14 0.17
N LEU A 40 -4.89 8.52 -1.01
CA LEU A 40 -3.63 8.47 -1.76
C LEU A 40 -3.30 9.79 -2.46
N ALA A 41 -4.28 10.43 -3.11
CA ALA A 41 -4.05 11.63 -3.92
C ALA A 41 -3.25 12.75 -3.21
N PRO A 42 -3.58 13.19 -1.97
CA PRO A 42 -2.80 14.23 -1.30
C PRO A 42 -1.34 13.82 -1.04
N ARG A 43 -1.07 12.53 -0.81
CA ARG A 43 0.30 11.99 -0.62
C ARG A 43 1.11 11.96 -1.92
N LEU A 44 0.42 11.92 -3.06
CA LEU A 44 1.03 12.06 -4.38
C LEU A 44 1.16 13.53 -4.81
N GLY A 45 0.69 14.49 -3.99
CA GLY A 45 0.68 15.91 -4.33
C GLY A 45 -0.33 16.27 -5.43
N VAL A 46 -1.38 15.48 -5.63
CA VAL A 46 -2.41 15.71 -6.65
C VAL A 46 -3.81 15.78 -6.05
N ARG A 47 -4.77 16.30 -6.83
CA ARG A 47 -6.19 16.23 -6.46
C ARG A 47 -6.73 14.83 -6.72
N ARG A 48 -7.78 14.42 -6.00
CA ARG A 48 -8.45 13.13 -6.20
C ARG A 48 -8.95 12.96 -7.63
N GLU A 49 -9.48 14.04 -8.24
CA GLU A 49 -9.93 14.05 -9.63
C GLU A 49 -8.78 13.77 -10.61
N SER A 50 -7.59 14.32 -10.33
CA SER A 50 -6.37 14.06 -11.12
C SER A 50 -5.95 12.60 -11.00
N LEU A 51 -5.95 12.03 -9.79
CA LEU A 51 -5.65 10.61 -9.59
C LEU A 51 -6.67 9.72 -10.32
N SER A 52 -7.96 10.06 -10.27
CA SER A 52 -9.00 9.32 -11.00
C SER A 52 -8.78 9.34 -12.53
N ARG A 53 -8.41 10.49 -13.10
CA ARG A 53 -8.04 10.60 -14.53
C ARG A 53 -6.80 9.79 -14.87
N ILE A 54 -5.80 9.79 -13.99
CA ILE A 54 -4.59 8.98 -14.15
C ILE A 54 -4.95 7.50 -14.18
N GLU A 55 -5.66 7.03 -13.16
CA GLU A 55 -6.05 5.62 -13.04
C GLU A 55 -6.90 5.17 -14.22
N SER A 56 -7.80 6.01 -14.74
CA SER A 56 -8.64 5.72 -15.91
C SER A 56 -7.93 5.86 -17.26
N GLY A 57 -6.63 6.14 -17.29
CA GLY A 57 -5.87 6.33 -18.54
C GLY A 57 -6.22 7.62 -19.29
N GLN A 58 -7.07 8.48 -18.71
CA GLN A 58 -7.44 9.78 -19.29
C GLN A 58 -6.30 10.80 -19.16
N SER A 59 -5.26 10.52 -18.38
CA SER A 59 -4.08 11.38 -18.20
C SER A 59 -2.88 10.54 -17.80
N ASN A 60 -1.68 10.91 -18.27
CA ASN A 60 -0.46 10.23 -17.88
C ASN A 60 0.06 10.79 -16.54
N PRO A 61 0.57 9.96 -15.60
CA PRO A 61 1.22 10.47 -14.41
C PRO A 61 2.52 11.20 -14.76
N THR A 62 2.89 12.21 -13.97
CA THR A 62 4.23 12.81 -14.06
C THR A 62 5.24 11.91 -13.36
N LEU A 63 6.53 12.08 -13.67
CA LEU A 63 7.60 11.35 -12.94
C LEU A 63 7.54 11.58 -11.42
N GLY A 64 7.15 12.78 -10.98
CA GLY A 64 6.98 13.07 -9.55
C GLY A 64 5.81 12.29 -8.91
N VAL A 65 4.71 12.08 -9.65
CA VAL A 65 3.61 11.22 -9.20
C VAL A 65 4.06 9.76 -9.11
N VAL A 66 4.80 9.27 -10.12
CA VAL A 66 5.33 7.90 -10.12
C VAL A 66 6.29 7.67 -8.96
N ASP A 67 7.24 8.57 -8.75
CA ASP A 67 8.21 8.51 -7.65
C ASP A 67 7.52 8.52 -6.28
N ARG A 68 6.57 9.44 -6.05
CA ARG A 68 5.80 9.47 -4.80
C ARG A 68 4.98 8.21 -4.61
N PHE A 69 4.32 7.73 -5.65
CA PHE A 69 3.53 6.51 -5.60
C PHE A 69 4.38 5.31 -5.19
N ALA A 70 5.51 5.12 -5.85
CA ALA A 70 6.45 4.04 -5.56
C ALA A 70 6.93 4.04 -4.11
N ARG A 71 7.31 5.20 -3.57
CA ARG A 71 7.74 5.34 -2.16
C ARG A 71 6.62 4.99 -1.19
N VAL A 72 5.42 5.52 -1.40
CA VAL A 72 4.26 5.25 -0.54
C VAL A 72 3.94 3.76 -0.53
N MET A 73 3.88 3.13 -1.70
CA MET A 73 3.52 1.71 -1.83
C MET A 73 4.61 0.78 -1.30
N ALA A 74 5.90 1.10 -1.51
CA ALA A 74 7.00 0.33 -0.97
C ALA A 74 6.99 0.32 0.57
N LEU A 75 6.74 1.48 1.21
CA LEU A 75 6.60 1.55 2.66
C LEU A 75 5.37 0.76 3.13
N ALA A 76 4.21 0.96 2.51
CA ALA A 76 2.99 0.23 2.87
C ALA A 76 3.17 -1.29 2.75
N HIS A 77 3.85 -1.76 1.71
CA HIS A 77 4.19 -3.16 1.52
C HIS A 77 5.10 -3.68 2.63
N HIS A 78 6.16 -2.94 2.96
CA HIS A 78 7.07 -3.28 4.05
C HIS A 78 6.36 -3.39 5.39
N VAL A 79 5.50 -2.41 5.72
CA VAL A 79 4.69 -2.40 6.95
C VAL A 79 3.79 -3.62 7.02
N ARG A 80 3.03 -3.92 5.95
CA ARG A 80 2.15 -5.11 5.89
C ARG A 80 2.91 -6.41 6.15
N GLN A 81 4.08 -6.57 5.53
CA GLN A 81 4.89 -7.77 5.77
C GLN A 81 5.39 -7.85 7.21
N ALA A 82 5.80 -6.73 7.81
CA ALA A 82 6.22 -6.68 9.20
C ALA A 82 5.05 -7.03 10.13
N THR A 83 3.87 -6.45 9.91
CA THR A 83 2.65 -6.76 10.67
C THR A 83 2.30 -8.24 10.62
N ALA A 84 2.31 -8.84 9.43
CA ALA A 84 2.03 -10.26 9.26
C ALA A 84 3.07 -11.16 9.96
N ARG A 85 4.34 -10.76 10.03
CA ARG A 85 5.38 -11.50 10.76
C ARG A 85 5.20 -11.38 12.27
N SER A 86 4.89 -10.21 12.78
CA SER A 86 4.73 -9.99 14.22
C SER A 86 3.52 -10.72 14.79
N GLU A 87 2.40 -10.78 14.04
CA GLU A 87 1.21 -11.54 14.46
C GLU A 87 1.51 -13.04 14.58
N LYS A 88 2.27 -13.62 13.63
CA LYS A 88 2.74 -15.01 13.72
C LYS A 88 3.66 -15.26 14.92
N ALA A 89 4.36 -14.22 15.38
CA ALA A 89 5.24 -14.25 16.54
C ALA A 89 4.56 -13.78 17.84
N THR A 90 3.23 -13.62 17.87
CA THR A 90 2.45 -13.11 19.01
C THR A 90 3.02 -11.80 19.59
N SER A 91 3.48 -10.91 18.72
CA SER A 91 4.09 -9.63 19.08
C SER A 91 3.38 -8.47 18.35
N THR A 92 3.25 -7.31 18.99
CA THR A 92 2.72 -6.10 18.35
C THR A 92 3.84 -5.40 17.58
N PRO A 93 3.67 -5.07 16.28
CA PRO A 93 4.64 -4.24 15.58
C PRO A 93 4.67 -2.84 16.19
N ASP A 94 5.87 -2.34 16.48
CA ASP A 94 6.08 -0.93 16.84
C ASP A 94 5.91 -0.04 15.60
N PRO A 95 4.92 0.87 15.55
CA PRO A 95 4.73 1.81 14.44
C PRO A 95 5.93 2.75 14.23
N GLY A 96 6.67 3.09 15.29
CA GLY A 96 7.92 3.86 15.21
C GLY A 96 9.09 3.04 14.63
N GLY A 97 8.91 1.73 14.49
CA GLY A 97 9.90 0.82 13.92
C GLY A 97 10.16 1.04 12.42
N PHE A 98 9.37 1.87 11.75
CA PHE A 98 9.47 2.11 10.30
C PHE A 98 10.25 3.36 9.91
N ASP A 99 10.73 4.16 10.87
CA ASP A 99 11.47 5.40 10.61
C ASP A 99 12.69 5.22 9.70
N ALA A 100 13.41 4.11 9.87
CA ALA A 100 14.57 3.79 9.04
C ALA A 100 14.17 3.51 7.58
N ALA A 101 13.02 2.86 7.37
CA ALA A 101 12.47 2.62 6.04
C ALA A 101 11.94 3.93 5.41
N GLY A 102 11.24 4.76 6.20
CA GLY A 102 10.79 6.08 5.79
C GLY A 102 11.94 6.97 5.33
N ARG A 103 13.01 7.08 6.13
CA ARG A 103 14.23 7.81 5.75
C ARG A 103 14.88 7.25 4.49
N ALA A 104 14.91 5.93 4.32
CA ALA A 104 15.48 5.31 3.12
C ALA A 104 14.70 5.63 1.84
N LEU A 105 13.43 6.02 1.97
CA LEU A 105 12.52 6.43 0.90
C LEU A 105 12.33 7.95 0.83
N ASP A 106 13.15 8.74 1.52
CA ASP A 106 13.02 10.20 1.69
C ASP A 106 11.58 10.64 2.07
N LEU A 107 10.91 9.85 2.90
CA LEU A 107 9.64 10.21 3.52
C LEU A 107 9.90 10.90 4.86
N THR A 108 9.11 11.92 5.15
CA THR A 108 9.13 12.56 6.47
C THR A 108 8.62 11.60 7.56
N PRO A 109 8.93 11.84 8.84
CA PRO A 109 8.37 11.06 9.93
C PRO A 109 6.84 11.05 9.94
N GLU A 110 6.21 12.21 9.71
CA GLU A 110 4.75 12.35 9.65
C GLU A 110 4.14 11.52 8.52
N GLU A 111 4.72 11.57 7.31
CA GLU A 111 4.28 10.72 6.20
C GLU A 111 4.47 9.24 6.51
N THR A 112 5.60 8.88 7.13
CA THR A 112 5.93 7.50 7.49
C THR A 112 4.91 6.93 8.47
N GLU A 113 4.61 7.68 9.53
CA GLU A 113 3.60 7.31 10.53
C GLU A 113 2.22 7.17 9.88
N ALA A 114 1.81 8.14 9.06
CA ALA A 114 0.50 8.12 8.42
C ALA A 114 0.33 6.94 7.44
N ILE A 115 1.39 6.58 6.70
CA ILE A 115 1.38 5.42 5.79
C ILE A 115 1.38 4.12 6.59
N ALA A 116 2.19 4.03 7.65
CA ALA A 116 2.26 2.84 8.49
C ALA A 116 0.92 2.56 9.20
N ALA A 117 0.31 3.60 9.79
CA ALA A 117 -0.98 3.49 10.46
C ALA A 117 -2.09 2.99 9.51
N GLU A 118 -2.18 3.56 8.31
CA GLU A 118 -3.16 3.13 7.32
C GLU A 118 -2.88 1.70 6.86
N ALA A 119 -1.62 1.34 6.56
CA ALA A 119 -1.26 0.01 6.09
C ALA A 119 -1.59 -1.08 7.14
N VAL A 120 -1.36 -0.81 8.43
CA VAL A 120 -1.75 -1.69 9.54
C VAL A 120 -3.26 -1.82 9.63
N SER A 121 -3.99 -0.70 9.56
CA SER A 121 -5.46 -0.68 9.63
C SER A 121 -6.08 -1.53 8.50
N GLN A 122 -5.67 -1.29 7.25
CA GLN A 122 -6.17 -2.02 6.08
C GLN A 122 -5.81 -3.51 6.12
N TYR A 123 -4.60 -3.85 6.60
CA TYR A 123 -4.22 -5.25 6.78
C TYR A 123 -5.12 -5.96 7.79
N ARG A 124 -5.37 -5.36 8.95
CA ARG A 124 -6.21 -5.94 10.00
C ARG A 124 -7.66 -6.10 9.52
N ALA A 125 -8.23 -5.06 8.92
CA ALA A 125 -9.58 -5.10 8.38
C ALA A 125 -9.74 -6.18 7.29
N LYS A 126 -8.76 -6.28 6.36
CA LYS A 126 -8.78 -7.32 5.33
C LYS A 126 -8.64 -8.72 5.93
N ARG A 127 -7.80 -8.90 6.94
CA ARG A 127 -7.64 -10.19 7.63
C ARG A 127 -8.92 -10.61 8.35
N GLU A 128 -9.53 -9.70 9.11
CA GLU A 128 -10.80 -9.93 9.82
C GLU A 128 -11.90 -10.37 8.85
N SER A 129 -12.12 -9.60 7.79
CA SER A 129 -13.09 -9.96 6.74
C SER A 129 -12.81 -11.32 6.07
N LEU A 130 -11.55 -11.70 5.90
CA LEU A 130 -11.19 -13.02 5.36
C LEU A 130 -11.47 -14.14 6.36
N LEU A 131 -11.27 -13.92 7.67
CA LEU A 131 -11.55 -14.91 8.70
C LEU A 131 -13.07 -15.12 8.86
N GLU A 132 -13.85 -14.04 8.86
CA GLU A 132 -15.32 -14.10 8.89
C GLU A 132 -15.88 -14.89 7.69
N GLY A 133 -15.28 -14.72 6.50
CA GLY A 133 -15.66 -15.49 5.31
C GLY A 133 -15.38 -16.99 5.43
N VAL A 134 -14.26 -17.37 6.09
CA VAL A 134 -13.92 -18.78 6.33
C VAL A 134 -14.89 -19.42 7.34
N ASP A 135 -15.26 -18.70 8.39
CA ASP A 135 -16.21 -19.20 9.40
C ASP A 135 -17.63 -19.35 8.82
N ALA A 136 -18.07 -18.42 7.96
CA ALA A 136 -19.38 -18.50 7.30
C ALA A 136 -19.49 -19.69 6.32
N ASP A 137 -18.42 -20.01 5.59
CA ASP A 137 -18.36 -21.17 4.69
C ASP A 137 -18.31 -22.51 5.46
N ALA A 138 -17.75 -22.52 6.69
CA ALA A 138 -17.71 -23.70 7.55
C ALA A 138 -19.10 -24.08 8.10
N ASP A 139 -19.93 -23.09 8.43
CA ASP A 139 -21.28 -23.31 8.97
C ASP A 139 -22.34 -23.67 7.90
N GLY A 140 -22.09 -23.33 6.62
CA GLY A 140 -23.00 -23.64 5.50
C GLY A 140 -22.92 -25.08 4.96
N GLY A 141 -21.97 -25.89 5.44
CA GLY A 141 -21.67 -27.23 4.90
C GLY A 141 -22.54 -28.39 5.39
N SER A 142 -23.45 -28.17 6.34
CA SER A 142 -24.30 -29.23 6.91
C SER A 142 -25.78 -29.05 6.57
N SER A 143 -26.13 -29.31 5.32
CA SER A 143 -27.51 -29.62 4.92
C SER A 143 -27.50 -30.67 3.81
N ARG A 144 -27.56 -31.92 4.23
CA ARG A 144 -27.99 -33.08 3.42
C ARG A 144 -28.96 -33.91 4.25
#